data_AF-A0A455U9R4-F1
#
_entry.id   AF-A0A455U9R4-F1
#
_cell.length_a   1.000
_cell.length_b   1.000
_cell.length_c   1.000
_cell.angle_alpha   90.00
_cell.angle_beta   90.00
_cell.angle_gamma   90.00
#
_symmetry.space_group_name_H-M   'P 1'
#
loop_
_entity.id
_entity.type
_entity.pdbx_description
1 polymer ?
#
loop_
_entity_poly.entity_id
_entity_poly.type
_entity_poly.pdbx_seq_one_letter_code
_entity_poly.pdbx_strand_id
1 'polypeptide(L)'
;MGVFLIIGRGLTGKARESLGLPTSDVFRLPDQPKDTGKGFTLAQKMVGKACGLEGVRPGMYCEPKMTTVGSQDTTGPMTRDELKDLACLGFQADLVMQSFCHTAAYPNPVGYSPLATSLYEPWRRFTAWR
;
A
#
# COMPACT_ATOMS: atom_id res chain seq x y z
N MET A 1 0.59 0.92 13.60
CA MET A 1 -0.10 2.16 13.19
C MET A 1 -1.22 1.77 12.22
N GLY A 2 -2.46 2.20 12.42
CA GLY A 2 -3.59 1.84 11.53
C GLY A 2 -3.70 2.74 10.30
N VAL A 3 -4.38 2.28 9.24
CA VAL A 3 -4.54 2.97 7.94
C VAL A 3 -5.14 4.37 8.12
N PHE A 4 -6.24 4.51 8.87
CA PHE A 4 -6.90 5.80 9.10
C PHE A 4 -5.99 6.83 9.81
N LEU A 5 -5.13 6.37 10.73
CA LEU A 5 -4.20 7.26 11.43
C LEU A 5 -3.09 7.76 10.49
N ILE A 6 -2.60 6.91 9.58
CA ILE A 6 -1.60 7.32 8.57
C ILE A 6 -2.19 8.39 7.66
N ILE A 7 -3.40 8.17 7.15
CA ILE A 7 -4.11 9.13 6.28
C ILE A 7 -4.38 10.44 7.04
N GLY A 8 -4.96 10.37 8.24
CA GLY A 8 -5.30 11.55 9.05
C GLY A 8 -4.08 12.38 9.47
N ARG A 9 -2.98 11.70 9.85
CA ARG A 9 -1.71 12.37 10.16
C ARG A 9 -1.12 13.06 8.91
N GLY A 10 -1.14 12.39 7.76
CA GLY A 10 -0.68 12.96 6.49
C GLY A 10 -1.50 14.18 6.05
N LEU A 11 -2.83 14.10 6.17
CA LEU A 11 -3.73 15.23 5.91
C LEU A 11 -3.44 16.42 6.82
N THR A 12 -3.26 16.15 8.12
CA THR A 12 -2.90 17.20 9.10
C THR A 12 -1.57 17.86 8.75
N GLY A 13 -0.57 17.07 8.35
CA GLY A 13 0.73 17.57 7.90
C GLY A 13 0.59 18.55 6.72
N LYS A 14 -0.07 18.13 5.64
CA LYS A 14 -0.28 18.94 4.43
C LYS A 14 -1.08 20.21 4.71
N ALA A 15 -2.11 20.14 5.56
CA ALA A 15 -2.90 21.30 5.94
C ALA A 15 -2.05 22.33 6.70
N ARG A 16 -1.21 21.89 7.64
CA ARG A 16 -0.32 22.77 8.40
C ARG A 16 0.76 23.39 7.54
N GLU A 17 1.36 22.63 6.64
CA GLU A 17 2.32 23.15 5.65
C GLU A 17 1.70 24.25 4.78
N SER A 18 0.48 24.04 4.26
CA SER A 18 -0.24 25.03 3.45
C SER A 18 -0.59 26.31 4.22
N LEU A 19 -0.71 26.21 5.55
CA LEU A 19 -0.96 27.34 6.45
C LEU A 19 0.33 27.97 7.01
N GLY A 20 1.51 27.49 6.62
CA GLY A 20 2.80 27.96 7.14
C GLY A 20 3.03 27.63 8.63
N LEU A 21 2.34 26.60 9.16
CA LEU A 21 2.45 26.18 10.55
C LEU A 21 3.53 25.09 10.72
N PRO A 22 4.20 25.02 11.90
CA PRO A 22 5.17 23.97 12.19
C PRO A 22 4.50 22.59 12.26
N THR A 23 5.29 21.51 12.22
CA THR A 23 4.78 20.13 12.36
C THR A 23 3.97 19.94 13.64
N SER A 24 2.90 19.14 13.58
CA SER A 24 2.04 18.86 14.74
C SER A 24 2.77 17.99 15.77
N ASP A 25 2.63 18.33 17.05
CA ASP A 25 3.12 17.60 18.23
C ASP A 25 2.05 16.69 18.85
N VAL A 26 0.81 16.73 18.34
CA VAL A 26 -0.33 15.94 18.83
C VAL A 26 -0.14 14.44 18.59
N PHE A 27 0.57 14.07 17.52
CA PHE A 27 0.78 12.66 17.16
C PHE A 27 2.06 12.13 17.80
N ARG A 28 1.97 10.93 18.39
CA ARG A 28 3.17 10.20 18.83
C ARG A 28 4.05 9.88 17.61
N LEU A 29 5.32 10.25 17.71
CA LEU A 29 6.33 9.91 16.72
C LEU A 29 6.89 8.51 17.03
N PRO A 30 7.20 7.70 16.01
CA PRO A 30 7.85 6.42 16.20
C PRO A 30 9.29 6.62 16.67
N ASP A 31 9.74 5.78 17.61
CA ASP A 31 11.12 5.80 18.09
C ASP A 31 12.09 5.43 16.96
N GLN A 32 13.20 6.17 16.87
CA GLN A 32 14.27 5.85 15.95
C GLN A 32 15.27 4.92 16.65
N PRO A 33 15.47 3.69 16.16
CA PRO A 33 16.43 2.77 16.75
C PRO A 33 17.86 3.32 16.63
N LYS A 34 18.64 3.13 17.70
CA LYS A 34 20.03 3.59 17.76
C LYS A 34 20.92 2.89 16.72
N ASP A 35 21.97 3.57 16.28
CA ASP A 35 23.02 2.95 15.49
C ASP A 35 23.73 1.87 16.31
N THR A 36 23.88 0.69 15.72
CA THR A 36 24.58 -0.44 16.33
C THR A 36 26.04 -0.54 15.89
N GLY A 37 26.53 0.35 15.02
CA GLY A 37 27.84 0.31 14.39
C GLY A 37 28.02 -0.83 13.39
N LYS A 38 26.98 -1.65 13.17
CA LYS A 38 26.97 -2.76 12.22
C LYS A 38 26.31 -2.34 10.91
N GLY A 39 26.78 -2.92 9.82
CA GLY A 39 26.18 -2.74 8.49
C GLY A 39 24.77 -3.34 8.37
N PHE A 40 24.12 -3.07 7.25
CA PHE A 40 22.76 -3.54 6.95
C PHE A 40 22.74 -4.91 6.25
N THR A 41 21.73 -5.72 6.56
CA THR A 41 21.41 -6.93 5.80
C THR A 41 20.84 -6.60 4.42
N LEU A 42 20.76 -7.59 3.52
CA LEU A 42 20.20 -7.38 2.19
C LEU A 42 18.75 -6.86 2.23
N ALA A 43 17.89 -7.44 3.07
CA ALA A 43 16.51 -7.00 3.24
C ALA A 43 16.42 -5.56 3.76
N GLN A 44 17.29 -5.19 4.71
CA GLN A 44 17.34 -3.83 5.25
C GLN A 44 17.77 -2.80 4.19
N LYS A 45 18.70 -3.16 3.31
CA LYS A 45 19.10 -2.33 2.16
C LYS A 45 17.97 -2.21 1.13
N MET A 46 17.25 -3.29 0.85
CA MET A 46 16.11 -3.27 -0.09
C MET A 46 15.00 -2.32 0.39
N VAL A 47 14.60 -2.43 1.65
CA VAL A 47 13.58 -1.53 2.25
C VAL A 47 14.13 -0.11 2.36
N GLY A 48 15.39 0.07 2.77
CA GLY A 48 16.04 1.37 2.82
C GLY A 48 16.01 2.08 1.48
N LYS A 49 16.42 1.39 0.41
CA LYS A 49 16.39 1.92 -0.95
C LYS A 49 14.99 2.36 -1.38
N ALA A 50 13.96 1.59 -1.05
CA ALA A 50 12.57 1.95 -1.33
C ALA A 50 12.08 3.19 -0.55
N CYS A 51 12.75 3.53 0.55
CA CYS A 51 12.52 4.73 1.37
C CYS A 51 13.48 5.90 1.04
N GLY A 52 14.41 5.75 0.09
CA GLY A 52 15.45 6.75 -0.19
C GLY A 52 16.58 6.81 0.84
N LEU A 53 16.80 5.73 1.60
CA LEU A 53 17.82 5.58 2.65
C LEU A 53 18.86 4.51 2.25
N GLU A 54 20.04 4.51 2.90
CA GLU A 54 21.03 3.43 2.70
C GLU A 54 20.58 2.07 3.27
N GLY A 55 19.74 2.11 4.31
CA GLY A 55 19.20 0.93 4.98
C GLY A 55 18.23 1.31 6.10
N VAL A 56 17.38 0.38 6.49
CA VAL A 56 16.51 0.51 7.68
C VAL A 56 16.97 -0.41 8.80
N ARG A 57 16.69 -0.02 10.05
CA ARG A 57 16.99 -0.85 11.23
C ARG A 57 15.73 -1.54 11.76
N PRO A 58 15.84 -2.71 12.41
CA PRO A 58 14.70 -3.34 13.07
C PRO A 58 14.05 -2.39 14.09
N GLY A 59 12.73 -2.28 14.06
CA GLY A 59 11.96 -1.37 14.90
C GLY A 59 11.81 0.06 14.35
N MET A 60 12.53 0.42 13.28
CA MET A 60 12.37 1.71 12.61
C MET A 60 11.04 1.75 11.85
N TYR A 61 10.24 2.79 12.08
CA TYR A 61 9.11 3.10 11.20
C TYR A 61 9.60 3.65 9.86
N CYS A 62 9.08 3.12 8.76
CA CYS A 62 9.39 3.59 7.42
C CYS A 62 8.19 3.37 6.48
N GLU A 63 8.14 4.15 5.41
CA GLU A 63 7.08 4.11 4.38
C GLU A 63 7.71 3.82 3.01
N PRO A 64 8.04 2.54 2.71
CA PRO A 64 8.69 2.19 1.45
C PRO A 64 7.78 2.41 0.25
N LYS A 65 8.35 2.87 -0.88
CA LYS A 65 7.64 2.93 -2.16
C LYS A 65 7.26 1.53 -2.62
N MET A 66 5.98 1.30 -2.86
CA MET A 66 5.47 0.05 -3.46
C MET A 66 5.59 0.12 -4.98
N THR A 67 6.53 -0.64 -5.55
CA THR A 67 6.72 -0.71 -7.01
C THR A 67 5.74 -1.68 -7.66
N THR A 68 5.54 -2.85 -7.06
CA THR A 68 4.68 -3.91 -7.59
C THR A 68 3.73 -4.43 -6.52
N VAL A 69 2.44 -4.52 -6.84
CA VAL A 69 1.40 -5.09 -5.97
C VAL A 69 0.67 -6.21 -6.70
N GLY A 70 0.59 -7.39 -6.08
CA GLY A 70 -0.14 -8.54 -6.61
C GLY A 70 -1.41 -8.82 -5.82
N SER A 71 -2.49 -9.16 -6.52
CA SER A 71 -3.76 -9.63 -5.98
C SER A 71 -4.17 -10.92 -6.68
N GLN A 72 -4.76 -11.85 -5.94
CA GLN A 72 -5.25 -13.13 -6.46
C GLN A 72 -6.78 -13.21 -6.35
N ASP A 73 -7.41 -14.18 -6.99
CA ASP A 73 -8.86 -14.26 -7.23
C ASP A 73 -9.74 -14.64 -6.02
N THR A 74 -9.19 -15.30 -5.00
CA THR A 74 -9.88 -15.57 -3.73
C THR A 74 -9.88 -14.39 -2.76
N THR A 75 -8.84 -13.54 -2.75
CA THR A 75 -8.79 -12.33 -1.91
C THR A 75 -9.20 -11.07 -2.67
N GLY A 76 -9.14 -11.10 -4.01
CA GLY A 76 -9.45 -9.98 -4.88
C GLY A 76 -10.79 -9.30 -4.60
N PRO A 77 -11.89 -10.05 -4.32
CA PRO A 77 -13.17 -9.42 -4.00
C PRO A 77 -13.11 -8.59 -2.72
N MET A 78 -12.47 -9.11 -1.67
CA MET A 78 -12.28 -8.38 -0.41
C MET A 78 -11.38 -7.17 -0.61
N THR A 79 -10.25 -7.34 -1.32
CA THR A 79 -9.34 -6.23 -1.64
C THR A 79 -10.05 -5.12 -2.43
N ARG A 80 -10.91 -5.47 -3.38
CA ARG A 80 -11.73 -4.49 -4.11
C ARG A 80 -12.65 -3.71 -3.18
N ASP A 81 -13.29 -4.39 -2.24
CA ASP A 81 -14.24 -3.72 -1.33
C ASP A 81 -13.51 -2.79 -0.36
N GLU A 82 -12.33 -3.16 0.15
CA GLU A 82 -11.43 -2.25 0.89
C GLU A 82 -11.00 -1.04 0.05
N LEU A 83 -10.70 -1.24 -1.25
CA LEU A 83 -10.34 -0.14 -2.16
C LEU A 83 -11.50 0.84 -2.36
N LYS A 84 -12.75 0.35 -2.40
CA LYS A 84 -13.94 1.21 -2.46
C LYS A 84 -14.11 2.02 -1.17
N ASP A 85 -13.91 1.39 -0.02
CA ASP A 85 -14.02 2.06 1.29
C ASP A 85 -12.94 3.15 1.46
N LEU A 86 -11.78 2.95 0.85
CA LEU A 86 -10.71 3.96 0.76
C LEU A 86 -10.93 5.01 -0.33
N ALA A 87 -12.07 4.99 -1.03
CA ALA A 87 -12.37 5.87 -2.17
C ALA A 87 -11.25 5.87 -3.23
N CYS A 88 -10.60 4.72 -3.44
CA CYS A 88 -9.54 4.60 -4.44
C CYS A 88 -10.14 4.73 -5.83
N LEU A 89 -9.64 5.67 -6.63
CA LEU A 89 -10.03 5.88 -8.03
C LEU A 89 -8.96 5.43 -9.04
N GLY A 90 -7.75 5.10 -8.56
CA GLY A 90 -6.63 4.65 -9.38
C GLY A 90 -5.42 4.29 -8.51
N PHE A 91 -4.52 3.48 -9.05
CA PHE A 91 -3.36 3.00 -8.30
C PHE A 91 -2.14 3.91 -8.41
N GLN A 92 -1.49 4.16 -7.28
CA GLN A 92 -0.22 4.88 -7.24
C GLN A 92 1.02 3.99 -7.44
N ALA A 93 0.90 2.68 -7.19
CA ALA A 93 1.98 1.74 -7.48
C ALA A 93 2.29 1.71 -8.99
N ASP A 94 3.54 1.39 -9.34
CA ASP A 94 3.98 1.37 -10.74
C ASP A 94 3.35 0.21 -11.52
N LEU A 95 3.20 -0.95 -10.88
CA LEU A 95 2.50 -2.10 -11.44
C LEU A 95 1.56 -2.73 -10.41
N VAL A 96 0.33 -2.99 -10.84
CA VAL A 96 -0.66 -3.76 -10.07
C VAL A 96 -1.21 -4.89 -10.93
N MET A 97 -1.14 -6.13 -10.42
CA MET A 97 -1.51 -7.34 -11.15
C MET A 97 -2.61 -8.10 -10.39
N GLN A 98 -3.66 -8.51 -11.11
CA GLN A 98 -4.69 -9.42 -10.61
C GLN A 98 -4.58 -10.77 -11.34
N SER A 99 -4.40 -11.87 -10.60
CA SER A 99 -4.36 -13.23 -11.13
C SER A 99 -5.67 -14.00 -10.91
N PHE A 100 -5.84 -15.10 -11.64
CA PHE A 100 -7.01 -15.98 -11.61
C PHE A 100 -6.61 -17.45 -11.47
N CYS A 101 -5.70 -17.73 -10.53
CA CYS A 101 -5.08 -19.05 -10.42
C CYS A 101 -5.83 -20.05 -9.53
N HIS A 102 -6.78 -19.62 -8.70
CA HIS A 102 -7.38 -20.50 -7.68
C HIS A 102 -8.80 -20.99 -8.03
N THR A 103 -9.57 -20.21 -8.79
CA THR A 103 -11.01 -20.47 -9.03
C THR A 103 -11.34 -20.77 -10.50
N ALA A 104 -10.33 -20.73 -11.38
CA ALA A 104 -10.52 -20.91 -12.82
C ALA A 104 -10.85 -22.35 -13.24
N ALA A 105 -10.39 -23.37 -12.48
CA ALA A 105 -10.49 -24.77 -12.91
C ALA A 105 -11.93 -25.34 -12.85
N TYR A 106 -12.68 -25.01 -11.80
CA TYR A 106 -14.08 -25.44 -11.61
C TYR A 106 -14.91 -24.25 -11.11
N PRO A 107 -15.30 -23.34 -12.01
CA PRO A 107 -16.01 -22.14 -11.61
C PRO A 107 -17.44 -22.49 -11.22
N ASN A 108 -17.76 -22.36 -9.93
CA ASN A 108 -19.14 -22.40 -9.47
C ASN A 108 -19.95 -21.25 -10.10
N PRO A 109 -21.30 -21.27 -10.08
CA PRO A 109 -22.11 -20.15 -10.61
C PRO A 109 -21.75 -18.82 -9.94
N VAL A 110 -21.37 -18.87 -8.66
CA VAL A 110 -20.83 -17.73 -7.90
C VAL A 110 -19.40 -17.38 -8.32
N GLY A 111 -18.62 -18.26 -8.91
CA GLY A 111 -17.25 -18.01 -9.42
C GLY A 111 -17.19 -17.52 -10.87
N TYR A 112 -18.13 -17.91 -11.73
CA TYR A 112 -18.11 -17.55 -13.17
C TYR A 112 -18.36 -16.05 -13.42
N SER A 113 -19.31 -15.45 -12.71
CA SER A 113 -19.65 -14.02 -12.85
C SER A 113 -18.58 -13.07 -12.25
N PRO A 114 -17.97 -13.38 -11.09
CA PRO A 114 -16.95 -12.51 -10.48
C PRO A 114 -15.62 -12.40 -11.20
N LEU A 115 -15.17 -13.47 -11.85
CA LEU A 115 -13.87 -13.52 -12.54
C LEU A 115 -13.76 -12.44 -13.61
N ALA A 116 -14.73 -12.38 -14.53
CA ALA A 116 -14.72 -11.45 -15.65
C ALA A 116 -15.33 -10.08 -15.31
N THR A 117 -16.42 -10.03 -14.53
CA THR A 117 -17.21 -8.79 -14.37
C THR A 117 -16.89 -8.04 -13.08
N SER A 118 -16.66 -8.76 -11.97
CA SER A 118 -16.54 -8.13 -10.65
C SER A 118 -15.10 -7.83 -10.21
N LEU A 119 -14.13 -8.51 -10.83
CA LEU A 119 -12.71 -8.31 -10.58
C LEU A 119 -12.04 -7.72 -11.81
N TYR A 120 -12.04 -8.42 -12.94
CA TYR A 120 -11.28 -7.97 -14.12
C TYR A 120 -11.66 -6.55 -14.56
N GLU A 121 -12.94 -6.22 -14.72
CA GLU A 121 -13.34 -4.88 -15.15
C GLU A 121 -12.97 -3.75 -14.17
N PRO A 122 -13.30 -3.83 -12.86
CA PRO A 122 -12.86 -2.82 -11.89
C PRO A 122 -11.34 -2.66 -11.84
N TRP A 123 -10.59 -3.78 -11.81
CA TRP A 123 -9.12 -3.75 -11.81
C TRP A 123 -8.56 -3.13 -13.09
N ARG A 124 -9.16 -3.42 -14.26
CA ARG A 124 -8.79 -2.79 -15.54
C ARG A 124 -9.13 -1.29 -15.56
N ARG A 125 -10.26 -0.87 -14.99
CA ARG A 125 -10.61 0.55 -14.90
C ARG A 125 -9.60 1.29 -14.03
N PHE A 126 -9.22 0.75 -12.88
CA PHE A 126 -8.22 1.39 -12.01
C PHE A 126 -6.82 1.54 -12.63
N THR A 127 -6.46 0.68 -13.59
CA THR A 127 -5.17 0.77 -14.30
C THR A 127 -5.23 1.58 -15.58
N ALA A 128 -6.42 1.80 -16.17
CA ALA A 128 -6.60 2.52 -17.43
C ALA A 128 -6.66 4.05 -17.30
N TRP A 129 -6.62 4.62 -16.09
CA TRP A 129 -6.60 6.07 -15.84
C TRP A 129 -5.17 6.65 -15.67
N ARG A 130 -4.16 6.07 -16.32
CA ARG A 130 -2.82 6.67 -16.47
C ARG A 130 -2.65 7.28 -17.84
#